data_AF-A0A7W2FZ00-F1
#
_entry.id   AF-A0A7W2FZ00-F1
#
_cell.length_a   1.000
_cell.length_b   1.000
_cell.length_c   1.000
_cell.angle_alpha   90.00
_cell.angle_beta   90.00
_cell.angle_gamma   90.00
#
_symmetry.space_group_name_H-M   'P 1'
#
loop_
_entity.id
_entity.type
_entity.pdbx_description
1 polymer ?
#
loop_
_entity_poly.entity_id
_entity_poly.type
_entity_poly.pdbx_seq_one_letter_code
_entity_poly.pdbx_strand_id
1 'polypeptide(L)' 'MRLQTQYDIAVTAINNNEQLTYEEKQIALKQEKENFKRMKKGFQGSSF' A
#
# COMPACT_ATOMS: atom_id res chain seq x y z
N MET A 1 -1.40 -10.21 -10.90
CA MET A 1 -0.43 -9.16 -10.57
C MET A 1 0.19 -9.49 -9.22
N ARG A 2 1.51 -9.37 -9.03
CA ARG A 2 2.18 -9.73 -7.76
C ARG A 2 1.83 -8.68 -6.69
N LEU A 3 1.64 -9.10 -5.44
CA LEU A 3 1.27 -8.21 -4.33
C LEU A 3 2.20 -6.99 -4.20
N GLN A 4 3.50 -7.19 -4.41
CA GLN A 4 4.49 -6.11 -4.40
C GLN A 4 4.23 -5.08 -5.51
N THR A 5 3.95 -5.54 -6.73
CA THR A 5 3.68 -4.66 -7.87
C THR A 5 2.41 -3.83 -7.66
N GLN A 6 1.38 -4.39 -7.02
CA GLN A 6 0.17 -3.64 -6.67
C GLN A 6 0.46 -2.54 -5.66
N TYR A 7 1.25 -2.84 -4.63
CA TYR A 7 1.70 -1.86 -3.64
C TYR A 7 2.52 -0.73 -4.28
N ASP A 8 3.46 -1.06 -5.17
CA ASP A 8 4.30 -0.06 -5.83
C ASP A 8 3.45 0.90 -6.68
N ILE A 9 2.46 0.38 -7.43
CA ILE A 9 1.52 1.19 -8.21
C ILE A 9 0.69 2.12 -7.30
N ALA A 10 0.18 1.61 -6.18
CA ALA A 10 -0.60 2.41 -5.24
C ALA A 10 0.24 3.54 -4.62
N VAL A 11 1.49 3.25 -4.23
CA VAL A 11 2.43 4.26 -3.70
C VAL A 11 2.73 5.34 -4.74
N THR A 12 2.99 4.96 -6.00
CA THR A 12 3.22 5.92 -7.08
C THR A 12 1.98 6.77 -7.34
N ALA A 13 0.78 6.18 -7.33
CA ALA A 13 -0.48 6.91 -7.51
C ALA A 13 -0.71 7.94 -6.39
N ILE A 14 -0.46 7.58 -5.13
CA ILE A 14 -0.60 8.49 -3.98
C ILE A 14 0.40 9.64 -4.07
N ASN A 15 1.66 9.34 -4.41
CA ASN A 15 2.71 10.37 -4.51
C ASN A 15 2.42 11.37 -5.63
N ASN A 16 1.96 10.88 -6.79
CA ASN A 16 1.64 11.70 -7.95
C ASN A 16 0.26 12.38 -7.87
N ASN A 17 -0.53 12.12 -6.83
CA ASN A 17 -1.83 12.77 -6.68
C ASN A 17 -1.65 14.23 -6.24
N GLU A 18 -1.91 15.16 -7.14
CA GLU A 18 -1.80 16.61 -6.87
C GLU A 18 -2.93 17.15 -6.00
N GLN A 19 -4.02 16.38 -5.82
CA GLN A 19 -5.17 16.78 -5.00
C GLN A 19 -4.94 16.52 -3.50
N LEU A 20 -3.98 15.68 -3.16
CA LEU A 20 -3.66 15.36 -1.76
C LEU A 20 -2.59 16.32 -1.23
N THR A 21 -2.84 16.85 -0.04
CA THR A 21 -1.82 17.56 0.73
C THR A 21 -0.70 16.60 1.15
N TYR A 22 0.45 17.15 1.55
CA TYR A 22 1.56 16.34 2.04
C TYR A 22 1.17 15.43 3.21
N GLU A 23 0.38 15.94 4.16
CA GLU A 23 -0.08 15.17 5.31
C GLU A 23 -1.01 14.03 4.90
N GLU A 24 -1.97 14.28 4.01
CA GLU A 24 -2.88 13.25 3.50
C GLU A 24 -2.13 12.16 2.73
N LYS A 25 -1.10 12.52 1.95
CA LYS A 25 -0.22 11.55 1.31
C LYS A 25 0.46 10.65 2.33
N GLN A 26 0.99 11.21 3.42
CA GLN A 26 1.64 10.41 4.47
C GLN A 26 0.65 9.45 5.15
N ILE A 27 -0.58 9.90 5.42
CA ILE A 27 -1.64 9.06 6.01
C ILE A 27 -2.00 7.91 5.06
N ALA A 28 -2.22 8.21 3.78
CA ALA A 28 -2.55 7.21 2.76
C ALA A 28 -1.41 6.20 2.56
N LEU A 29 -0.16 6.65 2.48
CA LEU A 29 1.01 5.77 2.37
C LEU A 29 1.15 4.85 3.59
N LYS A 30 0.87 5.36 4.80
CA LYS A 30 0.90 4.56 6.03
C LYS A 30 -0.17 3.48 6.02
N GLN A 31 -1.40 3.82 5.65
CA GLN A 31 -2.49 2.85 5.52
C GLN A 31 -2.18 1.78 4.48
N GLU A 32 -1.66 2.18 3.31
CA GLU A 32 -1.33 1.25 2.24
C GLU A 32 -0.21 0.28 2.65
N LYS A 33 0.80 0.78 3.39
CA LYS A 33 1.87 -0.05 3.96
C LYS A 33 1.34 -1.07 4.98
N GLU A 34 0.38 -0.69 5.81
CA GLU A 34 -0.27 -1.62 6.76
C GLU A 34 -1.13 -2.66 6.04
N ASN A 35 -1.88 -2.25 5.02
CA ASN A 35 -2.63 -3.15 4.15
C ASN A 35 -1.72 -4.17 3.49
N PHE A 36 -0.62 -3.71 2.88
CA PHE A 36 0.36 -4.60 2.25
C PHE A 36 0.95 -5.60 3.23
N LYS A 37 1.34 -5.15 4.45
CA LYS A 37 1.81 -6.05 5.51
C LYS A 37 0.76 -7.08 5.91
N ARG A 38 -0.50 -6.66 6.08
CA ARG A 38 -1.61 -7.55 6.43
C ARG A 38 -1.85 -8.59 5.34
N MET A 39 -1.89 -8.17 4.08
CA MET A 39 -2.09 -9.07 2.94
C MET A 39 -0.91 -10.04 2.79
N LYS A 40 0.33 -9.56 2.95
CA LYS A 40 1.53 -10.41 2.92
C LYS A 40 1.52 -11.43 4.05
N LYS A 41 1.14 -11.03 5.26
CA LYS A 41 1.00 -11.93 6.41
C LYS A 41 -0.15 -12.92 6.23
N GLY A 42 -1.28 -12.50 5.66
CA GLY A 42 -2.39 -13.39 5.30
C GLY A 42 -1.97 -14.45 4.27
N PHE A 43 -1.20 -14.05 3.26
CA PHE A 43 -0.64 -14.95 2.25
C PHE A 43 0.41 -15.92 2.82
N GLN A 44 1.19 -15.50 3.81
CA GLN A 44 2.21 -16.34 4.45
C GLN A 44 1.68 -17.19 5.61
N GLY A 45 0.55 -16.81 6.21
CA GLY A 45 -0.09 -17.49 7.34
C GLY A 45 -1.16 -18.51 6.94
N SER A 46 -1.57 -18.54 5.68
CA SER A 46 -2.42 -19.59 5.12
C SER A 46 -1.59 -20.79 4.67
N SER A 47 -0.80 -21.36 5.58
CA SER A 47 -0.39 -22.76 5.48
C SER A 47 -1.44 -23.56 6.23
N PHE A 48 -2.31 -24.24 5.48
CA PHE A 48 -3.11 -25.36 6.00
C PHE A 48 -2.18 -26.51 6.42
#